data_AF-A0A1G1IG94-F1
#
_entry.id   AF-A0A1G1IG94-F1
#
_cell.length_a   1.000
_cell.length_b   1.000
_cell.length_c   1.000
_cell.angle_alpha   90.00
_cell.angle_beta   90.00
_cell.angle_gamma   90.00
#
_symmetry.space_group_name_H-M   'P 1'
#
loop_
_entity.id
_entity.type
_entity.pdbx_description
1 polymer ?
#
loop_
_entity_poly.entity_id
_entity_poly.type
_entity_poly.pdbx_seq_one_letter_code
_entity_poly.pdbx_strand_id
1 'polypeptide(L)'
;MADPRAAEAMALVQTHRALGAPTLLQALNEHVRLVAQQDRAVRIGEWTVKHLGEDRYMISVTMREQSSTKQWFERDYQWQADVGKKAVMAVSMPAESLMPIDESGRMPILPPVR
;
A
#
# COMPACT_ATOMS: atom_id res chain seq x y z
N MET A 1 -24.73 3.72 6.25
CA MET A 1 -24.26 2.41 6.75
C MET A 1 -22.86 2.22 6.21
N ALA A 2 -21.86 1.95 7.06
CA ALA A 2 -20.51 1.64 6.60
C ALA A 2 -20.54 0.33 5.78
N ASP A 3 -19.87 0.29 4.63
CA ASP A 3 -19.76 -0.93 3.83
C ASP A 3 -18.82 -1.92 4.56
N PRO A 4 -19.33 -3.04 5.10
CA PRO A 4 -18.49 -4.00 5.84
C PRO A 4 -17.41 -4.62 4.95
N ARG A 5 -17.65 -4.75 3.64
CA ARG A 5 -16.67 -5.26 2.69
C ARG A 5 -15.55 -4.26 2.41
N ALA A 6 -15.82 -2.96 2.52
CA ALA A 6 -14.78 -1.94 2.44
C ALA A 6 -13.80 -2.06 3.63
N ALA A 7 -14.30 -2.33 4.84
CA ALA A 7 -13.46 -2.58 6.00
C ALA A 7 -12.63 -3.88 5.85
N GLU A 8 -13.24 -4.93 5.32
CA GLU A 8 -12.55 -6.19 5.00
C GLU A 8 -11.45 -5.98 3.95
N ALA A 9 -11.72 -5.24 2.88
CA ALA A 9 -10.75 -4.92 1.85
C ALA A 9 -9.55 -4.14 2.41
N MET A 10 -9.80 -3.15 3.28
CA MET A 10 -8.74 -2.41 3.96
C MET A 10 -7.90 -3.32 4.86
N ALA A 11 -8.54 -4.18 5.65
CA ALA A 11 -7.86 -5.13 6.50
C ALA A 11 -7.01 -6.11 5.68
N LEU A 12 -7.52 -6.58 4.54
CA LEU A 12 -6.80 -7.45 3.63
C LEU A 12 -5.50 -6.81 3.14
N VAL A 13 -5.53 -5.54 2.74
CA VAL A 13 -4.32 -4.81 2.34
C VAL A 13 -3.38 -4.58 3.52
N GLN A 14 -3.88 -4.08 4.66
CA GLN A 14 -3.03 -3.78 5.81
C GLN A 14 -2.31 -5.01 6.39
N THR A 15 -2.92 -6.18 6.28
CA THR A 15 -2.39 -7.47 6.78
C THR A 15 -1.70 -8.31 5.71
N HIS A 16 -1.72 -7.89 4.44
CA HIS A 16 -1.01 -8.57 3.37
C HIS A 16 0.49 -8.58 3.64
N ARG A 17 1.17 -9.70 3.35
CA ARG A 17 2.62 -9.84 3.52
C ARG A 17 3.36 -8.76 2.73
N ALA A 18 4.43 -8.22 3.30
CA ALA A 18 5.28 -7.24 2.64
C ALA A 18 6.69 -7.79 2.39
N LEU A 19 7.42 -7.13 1.49
CA LEU A 19 8.85 -7.32 1.38
C LEU A 19 9.55 -6.66 2.58
N GLY A 20 10.39 -7.42 3.28
CA GLY A 20 11.17 -6.91 4.42
C GLY A 20 10.38 -6.63 5.70
N ALA A 21 9.06 -6.88 5.73
CA ALA A 21 8.23 -6.75 6.93
C ALA A 21 7.09 -7.79 6.94
N PRO A 22 6.53 -8.10 8.13
CA PRO A 22 5.43 -9.06 8.23
C PRO A 22 4.17 -8.66 7.46
N THR A 23 3.83 -7.35 7.44
CA THR A 23 2.65 -6.84 6.71
C THR A 23 2.93 -5.49 6.04
N LEU A 24 2.11 -5.10 5.05
CA LEU A 24 2.19 -3.79 4.38
C LEU A 24 2.06 -2.63 5.36
N LEU A 25 1.15 -2.73 6.32
CA LEU A 25 1.01 -1.70 7.38
C LEU A 25 2.31 -1.58 8.21
N GLN A 26 2.93 -2.70 8.57
CA GLN A 26 4.18 -2.69 9.31
C GLN A 26 5.33 -2.14 8.47
N ALA A 27 5.39 -2.45 7.17
CA ALA A 27 6.40 -1.91 6.25
C ALA A 27 6.33 -0.37 6.18
N LEU A 28 5.13 0.19 6.04
CA LEU A 28 4.91 1.64 6.02
C LEU A 28 5.30 2.30 7.35
N ASN A 29 4.88 1.71 8.48
CA ASN A 29 5.21 2.24 9.80
C ASN A 29 6.72 2.20 10.08
N GLU A 30 7.42 1.14 9.67
CA GLU A 30 8.88 1.05 9.81
C GLU A 30 9.58 2.07 8.91
N HIS A 31 9.11 2.31 7.68
CA HIS A 31 9.65 3.38 6.83
C HIS A 31 9.51 4.76 7.50
N VAL A 32 8.33 5.08 8.04
CA VAL A 32 8.10 6.32 8.81
C VAL A 32 9.08 6.42 9.97
N ARG A 33 9.26 5.32 10.71
CA ARG A 33 10.21 5.28 11.84
C ARG A 33 11.65 5.53 11.40
N LEU A 34 12.10 4.90 10.31
CA LEU A 34 13.47 5.04 9.79
C LEU A 34 13.73 6.47 9.27
N VAL A 35 12.76 7.09 8.60
CA VAL A 35 12.89 8.48 8.14
C VAL A 35 12.93 9.44 9.34
N ALA A 36 12.10 9.22 10.37
CA ALA A 36 12.11 10.01 11.59
C ALA A 36 13.44 9.90 12.37
N GLN A 37 14.06 8.71 12.41
CA GLN A 37 15.37 8.49 13.03
C GLN A 37 16.51 9.28 12.36
N GLN A 38 16.30 9.74 11.12
CA GLN A 38 17.26 10.55 10.38
C GLN A 38 17.00 12.06 10.50
N ASP A 39 16.21 12.49 11.50
CA ASP A 39 15.79 13.88 11.71
C ASP A 39 15.09 14.51 10.48
N ARG A 40 14.39 13.66 9.70
CA ARG A 40 13.61 14.06 8.53
C ARG A 40 12.12 13.96 8.85
N ALA A 41 11.37 14.98 8.44
CA ALA A 41 9.92 14.99 8.63
C ALA A 41 9.25 13.97 7.71
N VAL A 42 8.35 13.17 8.26
CA VAL A 42 7.54 12.20 7.52
C VAL A 42 6.16 12.10 8.15
N ARG A 43 5.14 11.97 7.31
CA ARG A 43 3.74 11.79 7.73
C ARG A 43 3.06 10.81 6.79
N ILE A 44 2.33 9.87 7.38
CA ILE A 44 1.39 9.02 6.65
C ILE A 44 0.01 9.65 6.74
N GLY A 45 -0.68 9.74 5.61
CA GLY A 45 -2.06 10.21 5.52
C GLY A 45 -3.06 9.15 5.97
N GLU A 46 -4.33 9.47 5.82
CA GLU A 46 -5.41 8.53 6.12
C GLU A 46 -5.51 7.45 5.04
N TRP A 47 -5.86 6.24 5.48
CA TRP A 47 -6.21 5.16 4.58
C TRP A 47 -7.60 5.41 4.01
N THR A 48 -7.72 5.32 2.70
CA THR A 48 -8.98 5.51 1.97
C THR A 48 -9.35 4.24 1.22
N VAL A 49 -10.65 4.00 1.09
CA VAL A 49 -11.19 2.84 0.37
C VAL A 49 -12.23 3.34 -0.63
N LYS A 50 -12.09 2.90 -1.89
CA LYS A 50 -13.04 3.20 -2.96
C LYS A 50 -13.52 1.88 -3.58
N HIS A 51 -14.83 1.69 -3.66
CA HIS A 51 -15.41 0.54 -4.35
C HIS A 51 -15.20 0.68 -5.87
N LEU A 52 -14.70 -0.39 -6.50
CA LEU A 52 -14.45 -0.43 -7.95
C LEU A 52 -15.54 -1.22 -8.71
N GLY A 53 -16.44 -1.88 -8.00
CA GLY A 53 -17.45 -2.79 -8.54
C GLY A 53 -17.24 -4.23 -8.09
N GLU A 54 -18.32 -5.00 -8.01
CA GLU A 54 -18.32 -6.40 -7.53
C GLU A 54 -17.66 -6.50 -6.14
N ASP A 55 -16.73 -7.43 -5.97
CA ASP A 55 -15.95 -7.63 -4.74
C ASP A 55 -14.59 -6.89 -4.76
N ARG A 56 -14.41 -5.93 -5.67
CA ARG A 56 -13.14 -5.22 -5.86
C ARG A 56 -13.14 -3.82 -5.26
N TYR A 57 -12.07 -3.51 -4.55
CA TYR A 57 -11.87 -2.24 -3.85
C TYR A 57 -10.48 -1.70 -4.12
N MET A 58 -10.36 -0.38 -4.25
CA MET A 58 -9.10 0.33 -4.27
C MET A 58 -8.81 0.86 -2.86
N ILE A 59 -7.65 0.52 -2.32
CA ILE A 59 -7.16 1.03 -1.06
C ILE A 59 -6.01 1.99 -1.39
N SER A 60 -6.04 3.19 -0.82
CA SER A 60 -5.00 4.19 -1.07
C SER A 60 -4.54 4.87 0.21
N VAL A 61 -3.25 5.18 0.30
CA VAL A 61 -2.67 6.01 1.36
C VAL A 61 -1.56 6.87 0.77
N THR A 62 -1.55 8.16 1.11
CA THR A 62 -0.50 9.09 0.70
C THR A 62 0.50 9.25 1.84
N MET A 63 1.79 9.16 1.52
CA MET A 63 2.86 9.45 2.45
C MET A 63 3.63 10.68 1.99
N ARG A 64 3.87 11.61 2.90
CA ARG A 64 4.63 12.82 2.65
C ARG A 64 5.91 12.80 3.46
N GLU A 65 7.04 12.88 2.78
CA GLU A 65 8.37 12.80 3.39
C GLU A 65 9.28 13.94 2.94
N GLN A 66 10.20 14.31 3.81
CA GLN A 66 11.21 15.32 3.53
C GLN A 66 12.53 14.67 3.12
N SER A 67 13.13 15.15 2.03
CA SER A 67 14.48 14.75 1.63
C SER A 67 15.55 15.34 2.55
N SER A 68 16.78 14.87 2.37
CA SER A 68 17.98 15.48 2.97
C SER A 68 18.15 16.95 2.56
N THR A 69 17.70 17.35 1.37
CA THR A 69 17.73 18.73 0.86
C THR A 69 16.52 19.57 1.29
N LYS A 70 15.76 19.13 2.30
CA LYS A 70 14.56 19.79 2.83
C LYS A 70 13.40 19.95 1.85
N GLN A 71 13.45 19.31 0.69
CA GLN A 71 12.34 19.27 -0.27
C GLN A 71 11.29 18.25 0.17
N TRP A 72 10.03 18.52 -0.12
CA TRP A 72 8.91 17.64 0.19
C TRP A 72 8.61 16.74 -1.00
N PHE A 73 8.38 15.46 -0.71
CA PHE A 73 7.97 14.45 -1.68
C PHE A 73 6.69 13.78 -1.18
N GLU A 74 5.80 13.48 -2.11
CA GLU A 74 4.58 12.73 -1.86
C GLU A 74 4.67 11.40 -2.60
N ARG A 75 4.25 10.33 -1.93
CA ARG A 75 4.19 8.97 -2.46
C ARG A 75 2.78 8.45 -2.27
N ASP A 76 2.13 8.16 -3.38
CA ASP A 76 0.80 7.57 -3.38
C ASP A 76 0.91 6.06 -3.50
N TYR A 77 0.53 5.38 -2.43
CA TYR A 77 0.44 3.94 -2.39
C TYR A 77 -0.98 3.52 -2.72
N GLN A 78 -1.11 2.65 -3.71
CA GLN A 78 -2.41 2.18 -4.17
C GLN A 78 -2.37 0.66 -4.38
N TRP A 79 -3.36 -0.02 -3.81
CA TRP A 79 -3.58 -1.44 -3.99
C TRP A 79 -5.03 -1.70 -4.38
N GLN A 80 -5.22 -2.66 -5.27
CA GLN A 80 -6.52 -3.26 -5.52
C GLN A 80 -6.66 -4.52 -4.67
N ALA A 81 -7.74 -4.61 -3.90
CA ALA A 81 -8.15 -5.80 -3.17
C ALA A 81 -9.36 -6.44 -3.86
N ASP A 82 -9.30 -7.75 -4.11
CA ASP A 82 -10.44 -8.58 -4.47
C ASP A 82 -10.84 -9.38 -3.22
N VAL A 83 -11.93 -8.96 -2.58
CA VAL A 83 -12.41 -9.55 -1.31
C VAL A 83 -12.90 -10.98 -1.52
N GLY A 84 -13.55 -11.26 -2.66
CA GLY A 84 -14.06 -12.59 -2.99
C GLY A 84 -12.94 -13.63 -3.16
N LYS A 85 -11.79 -13.21 -3.73
CA LYS A 85 -10.62 -14.06 -3.92
C LYS A 85 -9.55 -13.94 -2.82
N LYS A 86 -9.72 -13.01 -1.88
CA LYS A 86 -8.72 -12.64 -0.88
C LYS A 86 -7.35 -12.33 -1.51
N ALA A 87 -7.36 -11.60 -2.62
CA ALA A 87 -6.17 -11.24 -3.37
C ALA A 87 -5.88 -9.73 -3.28
N VAL A 88 -4.60 -9.38 -3.22
CA VAL A 88 -4.12 -7.98 -3.21
C VAL A 88 -3.13 -7.79 -4.35
N MET A 89 -3.31 -6.73 -5.13
CA MET A 89 -2.44 -6.36 -6.24
C MET A 89 -2.01 -4.90 -6.07
N ALA A 90 -0.71 -4.63 -6.17
CA ALA A 90 -0.23 -3.24 -6.24
C ALA A 90 -0.62 -2.61 -7.57
N VAL A 91 -1.02 -1.33 -7.54
CA VAL A 91 -1.35 -0.57 -8.75
C VAL A 91 -0.54 0.72 -8.90
N SER A 92 0.28 1.06 -7.90
CA SER A 92 1.26 2.15 -7.97
C SER A 92 2.69 1.66 -7.72
N MET A 93 3.68 2.35 -8.28
CA MET A 93 5.11 2.00 -8.13
C MET A 93 5.56 1.90 -6.66
N PRO A 94 5.18 2.83 -5.75
CA PRO A 94 5.54 2.69 -4.33
C PRO A 94 4.90 1.46 -3.69
N ALA A 95 3.64 1.14 -4.04
CA ALA A 95 2.96 -0.05 -3.55
C ALA A 95 3.61 -1.34 -4.05
N GLU A 96 4.04 -1.37 -5.32
CA GLU A 96 4.74 -2.49 -5.93
C GLU A 96 6.07 -2.80 -5.22
N SER A 97 6.84 -1.76 -4.86
CA SER A 97 8.10 -1.95 -4.11
C SER A 97 7.94 -2.59 -2.72
N LEU A 98 6.72 -2.61 -2.17
CA LEU A 98 6.41 -3.24 -0.88
C LEU A 98 5.83 -4.65 -1.03
N MET A 99 5.47 -5.08 -2.24
CA MET A 99 4.93 -6.42 -2.46
C MET A 99 6.02 -7.48 -2.36
N PRO A 100 5.72 -8.68 -1.82
CA PRO A 100 6.67 -9.77 -1.81
C PRO A 100 6.98 -10.18 -3.26
N ILE A 101 8.26 -10.39 -3.54
CA ILE A 101 8.69 -11.07 -4.75
C ILE A 101 8.23 -12.53 -4.60
N ASP A 102 7.51 -13.07 -5.58
CA ASP A 102 7.08 -14.47 -5.52
C ASP A 102 8.31 -15.42 -5.53
N GLU A 103 8.13 -16.70 -5.19
CA GLU A 103 9.20 -17.72 -5.26
C GLU A 103 9.77 -17.89 -6.68
N SER A 104 9.10 -17.33 -7.70
CA SER A 104 9.51 -17.30 -9.10
C SER A 104 10.44 -16.13 -9.46
N GLY A 105 10.68 -15.20 -8.54
CA GLY A 105 11.41 -13.96 -8.83
C GLY A 105 10.65 -12.98 -9.74
N ARG A 106 9.34 -13.18 -9.94
CA ARG A 106 8.48 -12.39 -10.82
C ARG A 106 7.54 -11.50 -10.00
N MET A 107 7.57 -10.20 -10.30
CA MET A 107 6.53 -9.28 -9.83
C MET A 107 5.17 -9.75 -10.39
N PRO A 108 4.07 -9.71 -9.60
CA PRO A 108 2.75 -10.04 -10.11
C PRO A 108 2.42 -9.07 -11.25
N ILE A 109 2.40 -9.63 -12.45
CA ILE A 109 2.27 -8.91 -13.71
C ILE A 109 0.95 -8.15 -13.70
N LEU A 110 0.99 -6.81 -13.77
CA LEU A 110 -0.19 -6.01 -14.07
C LEU A 110 -0.79 -6.52 -15.40
N PRO A 111 -2.11 -6.83 -15.47
CA PRO A 111 -2.74 -7.04 -16.76
C PRO A 111 -2.61 -5.74 -17.57
N PRO A 112 -2.32 -5.81 -18.88
CA PRO A 112 -2.19 -4.62 -19.71
C PRO A 112 -3.50 -3.82 -19.69
N VAL A 113 -3.39 -2.52 -19.42
CA VAL A 113 -4.49 -1.57 -19.60
C VAL A 113 -4.86 -1.59 -21.08
N ARG A 114 -6.05 -2.13 -21.39
CA ARG A 114 -6.65 -2.03 -22.73
C ARG A 114 -7.38 -0.71 -22.87
#